data_AF-A0A9D8ZRI5-F1
#
_entry.id   AF-A0A9D8ZRI5-F1
#
_cell.length_a   1.000
_cell.length_b   1.000
_cell.length_c   1.000
_cell.angle_alpha   90.00
_cell.angle_beta   90.00
_cell.angle_gamma   90.00
#
_symmetry.space_group_name_H-M   'P 1'
#
loop_
_entity.id
_entity.type
_entity.pdbx_description
1 polymer ?
#
loop_
_entity_poly.entity_id
_entity_poly.type
_entity_poly.pdbx_seq_one_letter_code
_entity_poly.pdbx_strand_id
1 'polypeptide(L)'
;MQFLKHSFIFVCIITFSSTLLADSTDPVNDKPAFFEIKDKYNEVKLCLTKTSVYMVMNSSVKEYMNQEIVHRHSIEASQFIDSQGHFLLGDVILLSSEKLEYSFDDINGIIFENGELLFNYNQVQSFVFSDILGTDGNPALQNFYVEDLEKFYLNYKKIVS
;
A
#
# COMPACT_ATOMS: atom_id res chain seq x y z
N MET A 1 -44.16 9.23 63.77
CA MET A 1 -42.70 9.13 63.94
C MET A 1 -42.23 7.87 63.21
N GLN A 2 -41.32 8.04 62.24
CA GLN A 2 -40.24 7.11 61.83
C GLN A 2 -40.59 5.59 61.75
N PHE A 3 -40.53 4.88 60.61
CA PHE A 3 -39.32 4.61 59.82
C PHE A 3 -39.63 3.62 58.66
N LEU A 4 -38.72 3.64 57.68
CA LEU A 4 -38.29 2.53 56.80
C LEU A 4 -39.11 2.13 55.56
N LYS A 5 -38.49 2.47 54.41
CA LYS A 5 -38.09 1.60 53.29
C LYS A 5 -39.18 0.77 52.61
N HIS A 6 -39.36 0.98 51.30
CA HIS A 6 -38.83 0.08 50.28
C HIS A 6 -38.80 0.76 48.90
N SER A 7 -37.66 0.57 48.22
CA SER A 7 -37.39 0.94 46.83
C SER A 7 -38.41 0.34 45.88
N PHE A 8 -38.67 1.02 44.76
CA PHE A 8 -38.48 0.44 43.42
C PHE A 8 -38.48 1.58 42.39
N ILE A 9 -37.30 1.84 41.83
CA ILE A 9 -37.07 2.79 40.75
C ILE A 9 -37.46 2.07 39.46
N PHE A 10 -38.47 2.58 38.76
CA PHE A 10 -38.84 2.12 37.42
C PHE A 10 -38.12 3.01 36.39
N VAL A 11 -37.07 2.46 35.79
CA VAL A 11 -36.22 3.13 34.80
C VAL A 11 -36.94 3.15 33.46
N CYS A 12 -37.17 4.35 32.92
CA CYS A 12 -37.66 4.58 31.56
C CYS A 12 -36.62 4.11 30.53
N ILE A 13 -36.97 3.10 29.74
CA ILE A 13 -36.22 2.71 28.55
C ILE A 13 -36.58 3.73 27.46
N ILE A 14 -35.72 4.74 27.27
CA ILE A 14 -35.72 5.58 26.08
C ILE A 14 -34.85 4.84 25.05
N THR A 15 -35.50 4.18 24.09
CA THR A 15 -34.85 3.64 22.91
C THR A 15 -34.33 4.81 22.06
N PHE A 16 -33.06 5.16 22.23
CA PHE A 16 -32.35 5.92 21.22
C PHE A 16 -32.01 4.97 20.07
N SER A 17 -32.71 5.15 18.95
CA SER A 17 -32.32 4.62 17.66
C SER A 17 -31.01 5.29 17.24
N SER A 18 -29.89 4.74 17.70
CA SER A 18 -28.58 5.07 17.16
C SER A 18 -28.54 4.51 15.74
N THR A 19 -28.63 5.41 14.77
CA THR A 19 -28.12 5.18 13.43
C THR A 19 -26.70 4.61 13.57
N LEU A 20 -26.55 3.33 13.25
CA LEU A 20 -25.26 2.71 12.97
C LEU A 20 -24.64 3.50 11.81
N LEU A 21 -23.85 4.52 12.14
CA LEU A 21 -22.76 4.91 11.26
C LEU A 21 -21.83 3.72 11.29
N ALA A 22 -21.87 2.94 10.21
CA ALA A 22 -20.80 2.02 9.87
C ALA A 22 -19.56 2.89 9.63
N ASP A 23 -18.88 3.21 10.73
CA ASP A 23 -17.52 3.67 10.72
C ASP A 23 -16.73 2.57 10.03
N SER A 24 -16.13 2.88 8.90
CA SER A 24 -15.29 1.95 8.16
C SER A 24 -14.15 1.54 9.08
N THR A 25 -14.28 0.39 9.73
CA THR A 25 -13.21 -0.24 10.49
C THR A 25 -12.20 -0.80 9.50
N ASP A 26 -11.45 0.08 8.86
CA ASP A 26 -10.07 -0.23 8.51
C ASP A 26 -9.23 0.61 9.47
N PRO A 27 -8.58 0.03 10.49
CA PRO A 27 -7.66 0.77 11.32
C PRO A 27 -6.42 1.02 10.46
N VAL A 28 -6.48 2.05 9.62
CA VAL A 28 -5.29 2.74 9.15
C VAL A 28 -4.71 3.41 10.40
N ASN A 29 -4.02 2.61 11.19
CA ASN A 29 -3.10 3.08 12.20
C ASN A 29 -1.91 3.66 11.42
N ASP A 30 -2.15 4.78 10.74
CA ASP A 30 -1.14 5.56 10.05
C ASP A 30 -0.22 6.09 11.14
N LYS A 31 0.77 5.26 11.50
CA LYS A 31 1.98 5.78 12.11
C LYS A 31 2.48 6.84 11.13
N PRO A 32 2.53 8.13 11.52
CA PRO A 32 2.90 9.17 10.60
C PRO A 32 4.28 8.85 10.03
N ALA A 33 4.42 8.98 8.71
CA ALA A 33 5.71 8.85 8.06
C ALA A 33 6.70 9.82 8.73
N PHE A 34 7.89 9.31 9.05
CA PHE A 34 8.98 10.15 9.52
C PHE A 34 9.49 11.04 8.38
N PHE A 35 9.46 10.52 7.17
CA PHE A 35 9.90 11.22 5.97
C PHE A 35 9.05 10.79 4.79
N GLU A 36 8.63 11.75 3.96
CA GLU A 36 7.86 11.49 2.76
C GLU A 36 8.39 12.32 1.58
N ILE A 37 8.37 11.73 0.40
CA ILE A 37 8.67 12.38 -0.87
C ILE A 37 7.56 12.06 -1.86
N LYS A 38 7.32 12.96 -2.82
CA LYS A 38 6.35 12.77 -3.90
C LYS A 38 7.07 12.81 -5.24
N ASP A 39 6.50 12.11 -6.20
CA ASP A 39 6.96 12.18 -7.58
C ASP A 39 6.59 13.52 -8.23
N LYS A 40 7.15 13.79 -9.42
CA LYS A 40 6.92 15.04 -10.17
C LYS A 40 5.46 15.26 -10.53
N TYR A 41 4.67 14.19 -10.65
CA TYR A 41 3.27 14.24 -11.07
C TYR A 41 2.27 14.20 -9.91
N ASN A 42 2.75 14.05 -8.66
CA ASN A 42 1.92 13.83 -7.46
C ASN A 42 0.99 12.60 -7.57
N GLU A 43 1.41 11.58 -8.31
CA GLU A 43 0.68 10.33 -8.45
C GLU A 43 1.09 9.31 -7.40
N VAL A 44 2.35 9.38 -6.96
CA VAL A 44 2.95 8.42 -6.05
C VAL A 44 3.73 9.14 -4.95
N LYS A 45 3.56 8.67 -3.72
CA LYS A 45 4.31 9.11 -2.55
C LYS A 45 5.09 7.95 -1.98
N LEU A 46 6.39 8.15 -1.77
CA LEU A 46 7.24 7.20 -1.04
C LEU A 46 7.44 7.69 0.40
N CYS A 47 7.17 6.82 1.36
CA CYS A 47 7.12 7.13 2.78
C CYS A 47 8.04 6.21 3.57
N LEU A 48 8.74 6.78 4.53
CA LEU A 48 9.62 6.08 5.46
C LEU A 48 9.07 6.20 6.87
N THR A 49 8.88 5.07 7.54
CA THR A 49 8.56 5.02 8.97
C THR A 49 9.78 4.57 9.77
N LYS A 50 9.60 4.37 11.09
CA LYS A 50 10.63 3.78 11.94
C LYS A 50 10.84 2.28 11.69
N THR A 51 9.91 1.61 11.01
CA THR A 51 9.88 0.14 10.91
C THR A 51 9.58 -0.38 9.51
N SER A 52 9.25 0.48 8.55
CA SER A 52 8.78 0.11 7.22
C SER A 52 9.05 1.20 6.19
N VAL A 53 9.05 0.80 4.92
CA VAL A 53 8.85 1.69 3.77
C VAL A 53 7.48 1.40 3.19
N TYR A 54 6.74 2.44 2.82
CA TYR A 54 5.52 2.25 2.04
C TYR A 54 5.41 3.25 0.91
N MET A 55 4.76 2.81 -0.16
CA MET A 55 4.42 3.62 -1.32
C MET A 55 2.90 3.76 -1.35
N VAL A 56 2.42 4.99 -1.42
CA VAL A 56 1.00 5.30 -1.66
C VAL A 56 0.88 5.79 -3.09
N MET A 57 -0.01 5.18 -3.85
CA MET A 57 -0.34 5.58 -5.22
C MET A 57 -1.78 6.07 -5.27
N ASN A 58 -2.09 6.98 -6.19
CA ASN A 58 -3.48 7.36 -6.41
C ASN A 58 -4.29 6.22 -7.07
N SER A 59 -5.62 6.32 -7.06
CA SER A 59 -6.50 5.33 -7.65
C SER A 59 -6.23 5.10 -9.14
N SER A 60 -5.89 6.15 -9.89
CA SER A 60 -5.60 6.07 -11.33
C SER A 60 -4.37 5.21 -11.63
N VAL A 61 -3.30 5.32 -10.84
CA VAL A 61 -2.10 4.48 -10.96
C VAL A 61 -2.44 3.03 -10.65
N LYS A 62 -3.21 2.76 -9.58
CA LYS A 62 -3.65 1.39 -9.25
C LYS A 62 -4.48 0.77 -10.38
N GLU A 63 -5.43 1.53 -10.92
CA GLU A 63 -6.28 1.08 -12.03
C GLU A 63 -5.46 0.80 -13.29
N TYR A 64 -4.54 1.72 -13.63
CA TYR A 64 -3.61 1.53 -14.74
C TYR A 64 -2.74 0.28 -14.57
N MET A 65 -2.15 0.11 -13.38
CA MET A 65 -1.35 -1.08 -13.05
C MET A 65 -2.14 -2.37 -13.21
N ASN A 66 -3.36 -2.42 -12.68
CA ASN A 66 -4.22 -3.60 -12.83
C ASN A 66 -4.61 -3.88 -14.28
N GLN A 67 -4.85 -2.83 -15.09
CA GLN A 67 -5.09 -2.99 -16.53
C GLN A 67 -3.85 -3.55 -17.24
N GLU A 68 -2.66 -3.03 -16.93
CA GLU A 68 -1.41 -3.50 -17.52
C GLU A 68 -1.09 -4.95 -17.13
N ILE A 69 -1.35 -5.34 -15.88
CA ILE A 69 -1.21 -6.72 -15.41
C ILE A 69 -2.14 -7.66 -16.19
N VAL A 70 -3.41 -7.29 -16.35
CA VAL A 70 -4.39 -8.09 -17.13
C VAL A 70 -3.97 -8.15 -18.60
N HIS A 71 -3.47 -7.05 -19.16
CA HIS A 71 -3.03 -7.00 -20.54
C HIS A 71 -1.84 -7.94 -20.79
N ARG A 72 -0.80 -7.88 -19.94
CA ARG A 72 0.37 -8.77 -20.02
C ARG A 72 -0.02 -10.23 -19.85
N HIS A 73 -0.85 -10.53 -18.85
CA HIS A 73 -1.35 -11.90 -18.65
C HIS A 73 -2.12 -12.39 -19.87
N SER A 74 -2.97 -11.57 -20.49
CA SER A 74 -3.68 -11.94 -21.72
C SER A 74 -2.74 -12.17 -22.91
N ILE A 75 -1.63 -11.44 -23.01
CA ILE A 75 -0.63 -11.65 -24.07
C ILE A 75 0.11 -12.97 -23.83
N GLU A 76 0.63 -13.19 -22.63
CA GLU A 76 1.24 -14.46 -22.23
C GLU A 76 0.25 -15.60 -22.45
N ALA A 77 -1.03 -15.35 -22.16
CA ALA A 77 -2.07 -16.33 -22.30
C ALA A 77 -2.19 -16.87 -23.72
N SER A 78 -2.15 -15.97 -24.69
CA SER A 78 -2.24 -16.31 -26.11
C SER A 78 -1.06 -17.15 -26.61
N GLN A 79 0.07 -17.16 -25.89
CA GLN A 79 1.28 -17.89 -26.27
C GLN A 79 1.33 -19.31 -25.71
N PHE A 80 0.55 -19.62 -24.66
CA PHE A 80 0.54 -20.91 -23.96
C PHE A 80 -0.79 -21.65 -24.12
N ILE A 81 -1.20 -21.82 -25.37
CA ILE A 81 -2.37 -22.63 -25.76
C ILE A 81 -1.89 -24.05 -26.08
N ASP A 82 -2.41 -25.06 -25.38
CA ASP A 82 -2.07 -26.45 -25.68
C ASP A 82 -2.68 -26.91 -27.02
N SER A 83 -2.30 -28.11 -27.48
CA SER A 83 -2.81 -28.69 -28.73
C SER A 83 -4.34 -28.89 -28.78
N GLN A 84 -5.04 -28.77 -27.64
CA GLN A 84 -6.49 -28.90 -27.48
C GLN A 84 -7.19 -27.55 -27.28
N GLY A 85 -6.46 -26.43 -27.31
CA GLY A 85 -7.02 -25.10 -27.06
C GLY A 85 -7.20 -24.76 -25.58
N HIS A 86 -6.69 -25.59 -24.67
CA HIS A 86 -6.78 -25.33 -23.23
C HIS A 86 -5.64 -24.45 -22.74
N PHE A 87 -6.02 -23.61 -21.78
CA PHE A 87 -5.19 -22.60 -21.20
C PHE A 87 -4.44 -23.12 -19.96
N LEU A 88 -3.14 -22.86 -19.85
CA LEU A 88 -2.28 -23.42 -18.79
C LEU A 88 -1.73 -22.40 -17.77
N LEU A 89 -2.05 -21.11 -17.86
CA LEU A 89 -1.58 -20.15 -16.83
C LEU A 89 -2.57 -20.04 -15.67
N GLY A 90 -2.02 -19.84 -14.48
CA GLY A 90 -2.79 -19.62 -13.25
C GLY A 90 -3.50 -18.26 -13.23
N ASP A 91 -4.22 -18.02 -12.13
CA ASP A 91 -4.98 -16.79 -11.89
C ASP A 91 -4.07 -15.54 -11.82
N VAL A 92 -4.62 -14.41 -12.27
CA VAL A 92 -3.96 -13.10 -12.22
C VAL A 92 -4.01 -12.54 -10.79
N ILE A 93 -2.85 -12.16 -10.26
CA ILE A 93 -2.77 -11.42 -9.00
C ILE A 93 -2.85 -9.91 -9.32
N LEU A 94 -3.80 -9.21 -8.70
CA LEU A 94 -4.01 -7.77 -8.87
C LEU A 94 -3.66 -7.00 -7.60
N LEU A 95 -3.39 -5.70 -7.76
CA LEU A 95 -3.25 -4.78 -6.63
C LEU A 95 -4.62 -4.55 -5.98
N SER A 96 -4.75 -4.98 -4.73
CA SER A 96 -5.96 -4.81 -3.91
C SER A 96 -6.03 -3.46 -3.20
N SER A 97 -4.89 -2.78 -3.05
CA SER A 97 -4.75 -1.54 -2.27
C SER A 97 -3.98 -0.48 -3.05
N GLU A 98 -4.21 0.78 -2.69
CA GLU A 98 -3.43 1.95 -3.13
C GLU A 98 -2.14 2.14 -2.33
N LYS A 99 -1.89 1.25 -1.37
CA LYS A 99 -0.71 1.27 -0.51
C LYS A 99 0.03 -0.06 -0.61
N LEU A 100 1.31 0.01 -0.95
CA LEU A 100 2.26 -1.10 -0.88
C LEU A 100 3.21 -0.83 0.29
N GLU A 101 3.31 -1.73 1.25
CA GLU A 101 4.14 -1.55 2.45
C GLU A 101 5.00 -2.78 2.72
N TYR A 102 6.28 -2.55 3.01
CA TYR A 102 7.24 -3.57 3.43
C TYR A 102 7.89 -3.18 4.73
N SER A 103 7.94 -4.12 5.67
CA SER A 103 8.68 -3.93 6.91
C SER A 103 10.19 -3.94 6.62
N PHE A 104 10.98 -3.32 7.50
CA PHE A 104 12.44 -3.43 7.40
C PHE A 104 12.92 -4.87 7.62
N ASP A 105 12.13 -5.74 8.26
CA ASP A 105 12.44 -7.16 8.37
C ASP A 105 12.28 -7.88 7.03
N ASP A 106 11.53 -7.31 6.07
CA ASP A 106 11.36 -7.85 4.71
C ASP A 106 12.36 -7.25 3.71
N ILE A 107 12.97 -6.10 4.04
CA ILE A 107 13.93 -5.38 3.20
C ILE A 107 15.36 -5.70 3.67
N ASN A 108 16.13 -6.40 2.84
CA ASN A 108 17.56 -6.66 3.08
C ASN A 108 18.37 -5.35 3.03
N GLY A 109 18.01 -4.46 2.11
CA GLY A 109 18.65 -3.15 2.03
C GLY A 109 18.08 -2.27 0.94
N ILE A 110 18.32 -0.98 1.08
CA ILE A 110 18.05 0.03 0.06
C ILE A 110 19.40 0.58 -0.39
N ILE A 111 19.59 0.70 -1.71
CA ILE A 111 20.79 1.25 -2.33
C ILE A 111 20.37 2.47 -3.15
N PHE A 112 21.17 3.54 -3.10
CA PHE A 112 21.04 4.68 -4.01
C PHE A 112 22.27 4.72 -4.92
N GLU A 113 22.07 4.44 -6.21
CA GLU A 113 23.14 4.40 -7.20
C GLU A 113 22.62 4.95 -8.54
N ASN A 114 23.45 5.71 -9.25
CA ASN A 114 23.12 6.29 -10.56
C ASN A 114 21.81 7.10 -10.60
N GLY A 115 21.39 7.67 -9.46
CA GLY A 115 20.15 8.44 -9.35
C GLY A 115 18.89 7.61 -9.11
N GLU A 116 19.02 6.30 -8.87
CA GLU A 116 17.92 5.37 -8.66
C GLU A 116 17.92 4.80 -7.24
N LEU A 117 16.72 4.56 -6.70
CA LEU A 117 16.54 3.78 -5.47
C LEU A 117 16.27 2.32 -5.82
N LEU A 118 17.14 1.44 -5.34
CA LEU A 118 17.02 0.00 -5.50
C LEU A 118 16.69 -0.65 -4.16
N PHE A 119 15.63 -1.45 -4.14
CA PHE A 119 15.15 -2.15 -2.95
C PHE A 119 15.46 -3.64 -3.08
N ASN A 120 16.22 -4.17 -2.13
CA ASN A 120 16.52 -5.60 -2.04
C ASN A 120 15.64 -6.22 -0.95
N TYR A 121 14.93 -7.29 -1.29
CA TYR A 121 13.98 -7.96 -0.40
C TYR A 121 14.53 -9.31 0.06
N ASN A 122 14.16 -9.74 1.26
CA ASN A 122 14.56 -11.03 1.82
C ASN A 122 13.86 -12.21 1.14
N GLN A 123 12.67 -11.98 0.58
CA GLN A 123 11.86 -12.98 -0.12
C GLN A 123 11.34 -12.41 -1.45
N VAL A 124 11.00 -13.30 -2.38
CA VAL A 124 10.33 -12.93 -3.63
C VAL A 124 8.95 -12.37 -3.30
N GLN A 125 8.68 -11.15 -3.76
CA GLN A 125 7.39 -10.47 -3.58
C GLN A 125 6.58 -10.55 -4.88
N SER A 126 5.25 -10.61 -4.77
CA SER A 126 4.37 -10.58 -5.95
C SER A 126 4.43 -9.24 -6.69
N PHE A 127 4.63 -8.16 -5.95
CA PHE A 127 4.87 -6.82 -6.47
C PHE A 127 6.05 -6.23 -5.69
N VAL A 128 6.84 -5.37 -6.31
CA VAL A 128 7.83 -4.54 -5.61
C VAL A 128 7.67 -3.08 -6.02
N PHE A 129 8.31 -2.16 -5.30
CA PHE A 129 8.20 -0.73 -5.61
C PHE A 129 8.64 -0.35 -7.04
N SER A 130 9.58 -1.10 -7.62
CA SER A 130 10.03 -0.88 -9.00
C SER A 130 9.03 -1.35 -10.06
N ASP A 131 8.06 -2.20 -9.70
CA ASP A 131 7.04 -2.69 -10.62
C ASP A 131 5.92 -1.67 -10.82
N ILE A 132 5.77 -0.72 -9.90
CA ILE A 132 4.72 0.30 -9.98
C ILE A 132 5.05 1.26 -11.11
N LEU A 133 4.15 1.38 -12.08
CA LEU A 133 4.22 2.30 -13.20
C LEU A 133 3.38 3.54 -12.91
N GLY A 134 3.86 4.72 -13.31
CA GLY A 134 3.05 5.93 -13.38
C GLY A 134 1.99 5.82 -14.48
N THR A 135 1.06 6.77 -14.54
CA THR A 135 0.05 6.79 -15.63
C THR A 135 0.66 7.07 -17.01
N ASP A 136 1.92 7.50 -17.04
CA ASP A 136 2.76 7.66 -18.23
C ASP A 136 3.36 6.34 -18.75
N GLY A 137 3.17 5.23 -18.03
CA GLY A 137 3.67 3.90 -18.36
C GLY A 137 5.13 3.65 -17.97
N ASN A 138 5.81 4.62 -17.38
CA ASN A 138 7.19 4.47 -16.90
C ASN A 138 7.21 4.04 -15.43
N PRO A 139 8.28 3.39 -14.93
CA PRO A 139 8.42 3.08 -13.51
C PRO A 139 8.30 4.33 -12.64
N ALA A 140 7.39 4.31 -11.67
CA ALA A 140 7.06 5.48 -10.84
C ALA A 140 8.28 6.02 -10.07
N LEU A 141 9.22 5.16 -9.67
CA LEU A 141 10.46 5.58 -9.01
C LEU A 141 11.33 6.51 -9.87
N GLN A 142 11.23 6.43 -11.21
CA GLN A 142 11.98 7.32 -12.12
C GLN A 142 11.35 8.72 -12.22
N ASN A 143 10.10 8.87 -11.77
CA ASN A 143 9.37 10.14 -11.80
C ASN A 143 9.70 11.03 -10.60
N PHE A 144 10.49 10.56 -9.63
CA PHE A 144 10.94 11.39 -8.50
C PHE A 144 12.09 12.33 -8.89
N TYR A 145 12.30 13.35 -8.07
CA TYR A 145 13.51 14.17 -8.12
C TYR A 145 14.68 13.40 -7.51
N VAL A 146 15.83 13.41 -8.17
CA VAL A 146 17.02 12.67 -7.74
C VAL A 146 17.46 13.11 -6.34
N GLU A 147 17.36 14.40 -6.05
CA GLU A 147 17.70 14.99 -4.75
C GLU A 147 16.79 14.47 -3.63
N ASP A 148 15.53 14.18 -3.93
CA ASP A 148 14.58 13.67 -2.96
C ASP A 148 14.77 12.17 -2.71
N LEU A 149 15.12 11.41 -3.75
CA LEU A 149 15.55 10.01 -3.63
C LEU A 149 16.82 9.88 -2.78
N GLU A 150 17.80 10.74 -3.00
CA GLU A 150 19.03 10.78 -2.20
C GLU A 150 18.71 11.10 -0.73
N LYS A 151 17.89 12.14 -0.46
CA LYS A 151 17.46 12.46 0.91
C LYS A 151 16.70 11.30 1.55
N PHE A 152 15.85 10.60 0.80
CA PHE A 152 15.13 9.44 1.29
C PHE A 152 16.10 8.35 1.75
N TYR A 153 17.09 8.02 0.90
CA TYR A 153 18.14 7.06 1.22
C TYR A 153 18.96 7.47 2.45
N LEU A 154 19.37 8.73 2.55
CA LEU A 154 20.12 9.25 3.69
C LEU A 154 19.31 9.15 5.00
N ASN A 155 18.00 9.37 4.94
CA ASN A 155 17.12 9.20 6.10
C ASN A 155 16.94 7.72 6.46
N TYR A 156 16.78 6.83 5.48
CA TYR A 156 16.76 5.39 5.71
C TYR A 156 18.03 4.92 6.42
N LYS A 157 19.21 5.33 5.94
CA LYS A 157 20.49 4.95 6.54
C LYS A 157 20.61 5.36 8.01
N LYS A 158 20.06 6.51 8.42
CA LYS A 158 20.04 6.94 9.82
C LYS A 158 19.18 6.07 10.74
N ILE A 159 18.23 5.31 10.18
CA ILE A 159 17.33 4.44 10.94
C ILE A 159 17.92 3.04 11.10
N VAL A 160 18.57 2.53 10.05
CA VAL A 160 19.10 1.15 10.03
C VAL A 160 20.58 1.02 10.42
N SER A 161 21.33 2.14 10.54
CA SER A 161 22.73 2.15 11.00
C SER A 161 22.81 2.42 12.50
#